data_AF-A0A6L9IFS3-F1
#
_entry.id   AF-A0A6L9IFS3-F1
#
_cell.length_a   1.000
_cell.length_b   1.000
_cell.length_c   1.000
_cell.angle_alpha   90.00
_cell.angle_beta   90.00
_cell.angle_gamma   90.00
#
_symmetry.space_group_name_H-M   'P 1'
#
loop_
_entity.id
_entity.type
_entity.pdbx_description
1 polymer ?
#
loop_
_entity_poly.entity_id
_entity_poly.type
_entity_poly.pdbx_seq_one_letter_code
_entity_poly.pdbx_strand_id
1 'polypeptide(L)'
;MAETRPTSRSTSNGVPNRAHEHVGGVIGWIGNVMHLPGFAHEHGETESVVVDRAVLDNNIGIITLWVSLGLLWLTTVFQGVIYYFSGSVALLGDTAHNFVDALNSLPLLFAFYLARRPATRRYTYGFGRAEDVAGIFIILSIIYSAGHILLESINRFFNPFPLENLPLVAVAALVGFVGNEAVATLQIRVGKRIGSDAMVADGQHARIDGITSLAVLIAVGGVALGIDILDPIIGVLIAVAIIGIAWHAIRKVWFRLMDAVDPAIVSQIEHFSSEVEGVLAVAKLRVRWVGHRLFAEVTVVVDENRSLAEIDMITQQVVHVLHDALPAMGEVTVHVEPNYKHGIESEAAAVGGTTLNLLPQRYQISTPSAAPMGAAALKYDTDGNAAWNEIWTDFCDLALAGGPPHRGSLLEPVSAEVVASDPEGYARVIAEMERGLKMVTGLPVRRDDMPGWIGVECDSEAMALWLLRAIVVENISVRREGQVLYFPAGPHFRLEKEIKNVVTVVAKTNHYWQEHLRAS
;
A
#
# COMPACT_ATOMS: atom_id res chain seq x y z
N MET A 1 -13.46 -33.16 56.44
CA MET A 1 -12.35 -32.79 57.34
C MET A 1 -11.07 -33.12 56.60
N ALA A 2 -10.40 -32.08 56.10
CA ALA A 2 -9.15 -32.15 55.37
C ALA A 2 -8.06 -31.54 56.26
N GLU A 3 -6.88 -32.16 56.33
CA GLU A 3 -5.62 -31.64 56.88
C GLU A 3 -4.56 -32.77 56.76
N THR A 4 -3.26 -32.60 56.52
CA THR A 4 -2.37 -31.55 56.00
C THR A 4 -0.95 -32.19 55.88
N ARG A 5 -0.12 -31.61 55.00
CA ARG A 5 1.32 -31.88 54.67
C ARG A 5 2.30 -31.97 55.88
N PRO A 6 3.55 -32.52 55.74
CA PRO A 6 4.75 -31.73 55.30
C PRO A 6 5.90 -32.51 54.58
N THR A 7 6.46 -32.01 53.47
CA THR A 7 7.78 -31.32 53.22
C THR A 7 9.05 -32.18 53.01
N SER A 8 9.77 -31.93 51.89
CA SER A 8 11.25 -31.90 51.75
C SER A 8 11.63 -31.26 50.39
N ARG A 9 12.37 -30.13 50.36
CA ARG A 9 13.82 -29.93 50.02
C ARG A 9 14.22 -30.57 48.67
N SER A 10 15.02 -29.99 47.75
CA SER A 10 15.92 -28.82 47.70
C SER A 10 16.57 -28.80 46.28
N THR A 11 17.35 -27.75 45.97
CA THR A 11 18.23 -27.46 44.80
C THR A 11 17.53 -26.81 43.60
N SER A 12 17.55 -25.50 43.35
CA SER A 12 18.59 -24.44 43.42
C SER A 12 19.78 -24.65 42.49
N ASN A 13 19.83 -23.84 41.42
CA ASN A 13 21.06 -23.23 40.91
C ASN A 13 20.71 -21.81 40.43
N GLY A 14 21.18 -20.80 41.18
CA GLY A 14 21.22 -19.37 40.80
C GLY A 14 22.29 -19.11 39.74
N VAL A 15 22.41 -17.92 39.14
CA VAL A 15 22.94 -16.65 39.68
C VAL A 15 22.78 -15.58 38.55
N PRO A 16 22.80 -14.23 38.75
CA PRO A 16 22.38 -13.37 39.87
C PRO A 16 21.30 -12.32 39.45
N ASN A 17 20.50 -11.88 40.39
CA ASN A 17 19.66 -10.68 40.23
C ASN A 17 20.50 -9.44 40.59
N ARG A 18 20.76 -8.56 39.62
CA ARG A 18 21.37 -7.24 39.90
C ARG A 18 20.30 -6.34 40.51
N ALA A 19 20.49 -5.98 41.76
CA ALA A 19 19.73 -4.92 42.41
C ALA A 19 19.99 -3.60 41.68
N HIS A 20 18.92 -2.95 41.20
CA HIS A 20 18.98 -1.57 40.75
C HIS A 20 18.81 -0.65 41.95
N GLU A 21 19.84 0.13 42.24
CA GLU A 21 19.78 1.22 43.22
C GLU A 21 18.83 2.33 42.72
N HIS A 22 17.87 2.71 43.55
CA HIS A 22 17.02 3.87 43.32
C HIS A 22 17.79 5.15 43.65
N VAL A 23 18.23 5.88 42.63
CA VAL A 23 18.74 7.25 42.78
C VAL A 23 17.53 8.19 42.86
N GLY A 24 17.20 8.64 44.08
CA GLY A 24 16.20 9.68 44.32
C GLY A 24 16.74 11.08 44.01
N GLY A 25 16.00 11.85 43.22
CA GLY A 25 16.30 13.25 42.91
C GLY A 25 15.53 13.74 41.68
N VAL A 26 15.56 15.06 41.41
CA VAL A 26 14.85 15.74 40.30
C VAL A 26 15.07 15.06 38.94
N ILE A 27 16.21 14.41 38.75
CA ILE A 27 16.56 13.62 37.55
C ILE A 27 15.69 12.36 37.39
N GLY A 28 15.32 11.70 38.50
CA GLY A 28 14.40 10.55 38.49
C GLY A 28 12.94 10.94 38.23
N TRP A 29 12.55 12.18 38.58
CA TRP A 29 11.23 12.72 38.22
C TRP A 29 11.12 13.01 36.71
N ILE A 30 12.17 13.56 36.10
CA ILE A 30 12.23 13.79 34.65
C ILE A 30 12.19 12.47 33.87
N GLY A 31 12.87 11.42 34.36
CA GLY A 31 12.84 10.09 33.73
C GLY A 31 11.45 9.42 33.74
N ASN A 32 10.68 9.62 34.82
CA ASN A 32 9.34 9.04 34.96
C ASN A 32 8.27 9.77 34.10
N VAL A 33 8.49 11.07 33.81
CA VAL A 33 7.64 11.87 32.92
C VAL A 33 7.93 11.59 31.43
N MET A 34 9.09 10.99 31.11
CA MET A 34 9.62 10.86 29.74
C MET A 34 9.57 9.44 29.13
N HIS A 35 8.85 8.48 29.72
CA HIS A 35 8.62 7.09 29.22
C HIS A 35 9.58 6.59 28.11
N LEU A 36 10.79 6.17 28.50
CA LEU A 36 11.69 5.38 27.66
C LEU A 36 11.24 3.90 27.63
N PRO A 37 11.39 3.19 26.49
CA PRO A 37 10.60 2.01 26.16
C PRO A 37 11.12 0.73 26.82
N GLY A 38 10.18 -0.17 27.18
CA GLY A 38 10.52 -1.49 27.67
C GLY A 38 9.33 -2.37 28.00
N PHE A 39 8.28 -2.42 27.16
CA PHE A 39 7.28 -3.51 27.19
C PHE A 39 6.58 -3.59 25.83
N ALA A 40 6.95 -4.59 25.02
CA ALA A 40 6.28 -4.95 23.78
C ALA A 40 5.61 -6.32 23.95
N HIS A 41 4.41 -6.47 23.39
CA HIS A 41 3.81 -7.75 23.02
C HIS A 41 3.65 -7.76 21.49
N GLU A 42 4.16 -8.81 20.85
CA GLU A 42 4.19 -9.00 19.40
C GLU A 42 2.81 -9.29 18.80
N HIS A 43 2.41 -8.52 17.80
CA HIS A 43 1.59 -8.94 16.65
C HIS A 43 1.90 -8.01 15.46
N GLY A 44 2.23 -8.58 14.28
CA GLY A 44 2.32 -7.88 12.98
C GLY A 44 3.55 -6.96 12.78
N GLU A 45 4.48 -7.34 11.91
CA GLU A 45 5.74 -6.60 11.67
C GLU A 45 5.58 -5.24 10.98
N THR A 46 4.43 -4.95 10.34
CA THR A 46 4.18 -3.66 9.65
C THR A 46 3.40 -2.65 10.49
N GLU A 47 2.41 -3.08 11.27
CA GLU A 47 1.60 -2.20 12.12
C GLU A 47 2.41 -1.63 13.29
N SER A 48 3.28 -2.45 13.90
CA SER A 48 4.15 -2.05 15.02
C SER A 48 5.13 -0.93 14.64
N VAL A 49 5.74 -0.99 13.46
CA VAL A 49 6.72 0.01 13.00
C VAL A 49 6.07 1.39 12.74
N VAL A 50 4.85 1.43 12.21
CA VAL A 50 4.12 2.68 11.95
C VAL A 50 3.66 3.34 13.24
N VAL A 51 3.14 2.54 14.18
CA VAL A 51 2.74 3.00 15.52
C VAL A 51 3.95 3.57 16.28
N ASP A 52 5.10 2.90 16.24
CA ASP A 52 6.32 3.35 16.93
C ASP A 52 6.84 4.70 16.39
N ARG A 53 6.81 4.90 15.06
CA ARG A 53 7.19 6.20 14.46
C ARG A 53 6.22 7.32 14.85
N ALA A 54 4.91 7.05 14.83
CA ALA A 54 3.90 8.05 15.19
C ALA A 54 4.04 8.51 16.65
N VAL A 55 4.33 7.58 17.56
CA VAL A 55 4.61 7.90 18.96
C VAL A 55 5.88 8.73 19.10
N LEU A 56 6.95 8.37 18.38
CA LEU A 56 8.22 9.11 18.41
C LEU A 56 8.07 10.54 17.89
N ASP A 57 7.40 10.73 16.74
CA ASP A 57 7.15 12.04 16.14
C ASP A 57 6.34 12.94 17.08
N ASN A 58 5.31 12.38 17.73
CA ASN A 58 4.50 13.07 18.71
C ASN A 58 5.31 13.44 19.98
N ASN A 59 6.23 12.58 20.42
CA ASN A 59 7.15 12.88 21.52
C ASN A 59 8.09 14.04 21.19
N ILE A 60 8.70 14.03 20.00
CA ILE A 60 9.54 15.12 19.52
C ILE A 60 8.75 16.42 19.45
N GLY A 61 7.50 16.37 18.98
CA GLY A 61 6.61 17.52 18.93
C GLY A 61 6.36 18.14 20.30
N ILE A 62 6.01 17.32 21.31
CA ILE A 62 5.75 17.79 22.68
C ILE A 62 7.00 18.38 23.33
N ILE A 63 8.16 17.73 23.18
CA ILE A 63 9.43 18.28 23.70
C ILE A 63 9.71 19.63 23.08
N THR A 64 9.51 19.75 21.76
CA THR A 64 9.73 21.00 21.04
C THR A 64 8.83 22.12 21.55
N LEU A 65 7.55 21.85 21.76
CA LEU A 65 6.61 22.83 22.31
C LEU A 65 6.95 23.24 23.73
N TRP A 66 7.38 22.31 24.60
CA TRP A 66 7.83 22.65 25.94
C TRP A 66 9.10 23.51 25.93
N VAL A 67 10.04 23.23 25.03
CA VAL A 67 11.26 24.05 24.85
C VAL A 67 10.87 25.45 24.34
N SER A 68 10.01 25.54 23.33
CA SER A 68 9.51 26.81 22.81
C SER A 68 8.79 27.61 23.88
N LEU A 69 7.87 26.99 24.61
CA LEU A 69 7.12 27.63 25.69
C LEU A 69 8.06 28.09 26.81
N GLY A 70 9.07 27.29 27.18
CA GLY A 70 10.11 27.69 28.14
C GLY A 70 10.92 28.89 27.67
N LEU A 71 11.25 28.96 26.37
CA LEU A 71 11.98 30.08 25.78
C LEU A 71 11.13 31.37 25.75
N LEU A 72 9.86 31.28 25.35
CA LEU A 72 8.92 32.40 25.40
C LEU A 72 8.67 32.88 26.83
N TRP A 73 8.53 31.96 27.78
CA TRP A 73 8.40 32.31 29.19
C TRP A 73 9.64 33.02 29.72
N LEU A 74 10.83 32.57 29.34
CA LEU A 74 12.07 33.23 29.72
C LEU A 74 12.13 34.67 29.21
N THR A 75 11.74 34.92 27.96
CA THR A 75 11.68 36.29 27.41
C THR A 75 10.63 37.14 28.10
N THR A 76 9.44 36.60 28.35
CA THR A 76 8.35 37.30 29.07
C THR A 76 8.75 37.67 30.49
N VAL A 77 9.41 36.77 31.23
CA VAL A 77 9.92 37.05 32.58
C VAL A 77 10.99 38.13 32.53
N PHE A 78 11.92 38.05 31.57
CA PHE A 78 12.97 39.07 31.42
C PHE A 78 12.38 40.46 31.15
N GLN A 79 11.41 40.57 30.23
CA GLN A 79 10.70 41.82 29.97
C GLN A 79 9.91 42.30 31.20
N GLY A 80 9.26 41.39 31.93
CA GLY A 80 8.54 41.70 33.17
C GLY A 80 9.45 42.26 34.27
N VAL A 81 10.68 41.75 34.39
CA VAL A 81 11.69 42.30 35.31
C VAL A 81 12.10 43.72 34.87
N ILE A 82 12.35 43.93 33.58
CA ILE A 82 12.66 45.25 33.03
C ILE A 82 11.51 46.24 33.29
N TYR A 83 10.26 45.79 33.10
CA TYR A 83 9.06 46.57 33.42
C TYR A 83 9.01 46.96 34.89
N TYR A 84 9.22 46.00 35.81
CA TYR A 84 9.17 46.25 37.25
C TYR A 84 10.14 47.36 37.69
N PHE A 85 11.34 47.39 37.09
CA PHE A 85 12.31 48.45 37.36
C PHE A 85 12.04 49.75 36.60
N SER A 86 11.37 49.70 35.43
CA SER A 86 11.07 50.87 34.62
C SER A 86 9.79 51.62 35.02
N GLY A 87 8.82 50.93 35.64
CA GLY A 87 7.50 51.49 35.98
C GLY A 87 6.63 51.90 34.78
N SER A 88 7.02 51.58 33.55
CA SER A 88 6.38 52.08 32.33
C SER A 88 5.15 51.26 31.94
N VAL A 89 3.99 51.92 31.84
CA VAL A 89 2.73 51.30 31.39
C VAL A 89 2.83 50.75 29.96
N ALA A 90 3.68 51.32 29.10
CA ALA A 90 3.91 50.83 27.74
C ALA A 90 4.55 49.43 27.74
N LEU A 91 5.49 49.16 28.65
CA LEU A 91 6.12 47.85 28.78
C LEU A 91 5.21 46.76 29.37
N LEU A 92 4.19 47.17 30.13
CA LEU A 92 3.17 46.24 30.66
C LEU A 92 2.33 45.64 29.53
N GLY A 93 1.94 46.45 28.54
CA GLY A 93 1.21 46.00 27.36
C GLY A 93 2.02 44.97 26.55
N ASP A 94 3.31 45.23 26.37
CA ASP A 94 4.23 44.32 25.65
C ASP A 94 4.45 43.00 26.42
N THR A 95 4.56 43.06 27.75
CA THR A 95 4.66 41.86 28.59
C THR A 95 3.37 41.03 28.55
N ALA A 96 2.21 41.68 28.58
CA ALA A 96 0.91 41.01 28.48
C ALA A 96 0.72 40.35 27.10
N HIS A 97 1.18 41.00 26.04
CA HIS A 97 1.15 40.45 24.69
C HIS A 97 1.99 39.16 24.59
N ASN A 98 3.27 39.22 25.00
CA ASN A 98 4.16 38.05 25.01
C ASN A 98 3.63 36.90 25.88
N PHE A 99 2.89 37.21 26.96
CA PHE A 99 2.21 36.19 27.76
C PHE A 99 1.05 35.52 27.01
N VAL A 100 0.19 36.29 26.34
CA VAL A 100 -0.90 35.76 25.51
C VAL A 100 -0.35 34.91 24.37
N ASP A 101 0.74 35.32 23.75
CA ASP A 101 1.37 34.58 22.67
C ASP A 101 1.96 33.25 23.17
N ALA A 102 2.57 33.22 24.36
CA ALA A 102 3.00 31.97 24.98
C ALA A 102 1.82 31.01 25.27
N LEU A 103 0.62 31.54 25.54
CA LEU A 103 -0.58 30.72 25.72
C LEU A 103 -1.13 30.17 24.39
N ASN A 104 -0.88 30.83 23.26
CA ASN A 104 -1.35 30.37 21.94
C ASN A 104 -0.74 29.03 21.51
N SER A 105 0.39 28.62 22.07
CA SER A 105 0.99 27.30 21.83
C SER A 105 0.35 26.17 22.66
N LEU A 106 -0.44 26.48 23.71
CA LEU A 106 -1.07 25.46 24.57
C LEU A 106 -2.11 24.58 23.85
N PRO A 107 -3.01 25.10 22.99
CA PRO A 107 -3.91 24.29 22.18
C PRO A 107 -3.18 23.23 21.37
N LEU A 108 -2.06 23.60 20.75
CA LEU A 108 -1.25 22.67 19.97
C LEU A 108 -0.58 21.63 20.87
N LEU A 109 -0.04 22.03 22.02
CA LEU A 109 0.50 21.11 23.02
C LEU A 109 -0.56 20.09 23.47
N PHE A 110 -1.77 20.56 23.77
CA PHE A 110 -2.89 19.71 24.15
C PHE A 110 -3.29 18.76 23.00
N ALA A 111 -3.29 19.24 21.75
CA ALA A 111 -3.57 18.40 20.59
C ALA A 111 -2.57 17.26 20.44
N PHE A 112 -1.26 17.50 20.61
CA PHE A 112 -0.26 16.44 20.60
C PHE A 112 -0.46 15.43 21.75
N TYR A 113 -0.77 15.90 22.96
CA TYR A 113 -1.10 15.01 24.08
C TYR A 113 -2.35 14.17 23.79
N LEU A 114 -3.37 14.77 23.18
CA LEU A 114 -4.59 14.08 22.82
C LEU A 114 -4.34 13.06 21.71
N ALA A 115 -3.48 13.37 20.74
CA ALA A 115 -3.06 12.48 19.67
C ALA A 115 -2.28 11.25 20.16
N ARG A 116 -1.73 11.26 21.39
CA ARG A 116 -1.15 10.06 22.02
C ARG A 116 -2.20 9.07 22.52
N ARG A 117 -3.46 9.49 22.67
CA ARG A 117 -4.50 8.60 23.18
C ARG A 117 -4.87 7.58 22.10
N PRO A 118 -5.00 6.30 22.47
CA PRO A 118 -5.44 5.27 21.53
C PRO A 118 -6.85 5.57 21.02
N ALA A 119 -7.17 5.03 19.85
CA ALA A 119 -8.51 5.09 19.29
C ALA A 119 -9.54 4.53 20.27
N THR A 120 -10.74 5.12 20.27
CA THR A 120 -11.86 4.69 21.13
C THR A 120 -13.07 4.37 20.27
N ARG A 121 -14.08 3.68 20.81
CA ARG A 121 -15.32 3.38 20.06
C ARG A 121 -16.05 4.62 19.53
N ARG A 122 -15.88 5.78 20.18
CA ARG A 122 -16.43 7.06 19.70
C ARG A 122 -15.51 7.72 18.66
N TYR A 123 -14.19 7.56 18.81
CA TYR A 123 -13.17 8.16 17.94
C TYR A 123 -12.34 7.03 17.31
N THR A 124 -12.88 6.42 16.26
CA THR A 124 -12.34 5.19 15.65
C THR A 124 -11.01 5.39 14.94
N TYR A 125 -10.77 6.60 14.41
CA TYR A 125 -9.49 7.00 13.81
C TYR A 125 -8.53 7.65 14.83
N GLY A 126 -8.86 7.58 16.13
CA GLY A 126 -8.13 8.29 17.18
C GLY A 126 -8.34 9.80 17.16
N PHE A 127 -7.37 10.52 17.73
CA PHE A 127 -7.46 11.96 17.96
C PHE A 127 -6.54 12.78 17.06
N GLY A 128 -6.08 12.24 15.92
CA GLY A 128 -5.17 12.95 15.01
C GLY A 128 -5.70 14.30 14.52
N ARG A 129 -7.02 14.42 14.30
CA ARG A 129 -7.67 15.70 13.92
C ARG A 129 -7.66 16.78 15.02
N ALA A 130 -7.26 16.45 16.25
CA ALA A 130 -7.09 17.46 17.30
C ALA A 130 -6.05 18.52 16.91
N GLU A 131 -5.04 18.13 16.12
CA GLU A 131 -4.04 19.04 15.57
C GLU A 131 -4.66 20.08 14.63
N ASP A 132 -5.62 19.67 13.80
CA ASP A 132 -6.32 20.56 12.87
C ASP A 132 -7.16 21.59 13.64
N VAL A 133 -7.81 21.15 14.72
CA VAL A 133 -8.59 22.01 15.62
C VAL A 133 -7.68 23.02 16.33
N ALA A 134 -6.50 22.58 16.80
CA ALA A 134 -5.51 23.50 17.36
C ALA A 134 -5.03 24.52 16.32
N GLY A 135 -4.80 24.09 15.07
CA GLY A 135 -4.47 24.99 13.96
C GLY A 135 -5.53 26.07 13.72
N ILE A 136 -6.81 25.72 13.81
CA ILE A 136 -7.92 26.71 13.72
C ILE A 136 -7.82 27.73 14.85
N PHE A 137 -7.57 27.28 16.09
CA PHE A 137 -7.42 28.20 17.22
C PHE A 137 -6.26 29.18 17.02
N ILE A 138 -5.10 28.69 16.58
CA ILE A 138 -3.93 29.52 16.28
C ILE A 138 -4.27 30.57 15.22
N ILE A 139 -4.93 30.16 14.13
CA ILE A 139 -5.34 31.08 13.06
C ILE A 139 -6.29 32.16 13.58
N LEU A 140 -7.28 31.80 14.40
CA LEU A 140 -8.20 32.77 14.99
C LEU A 140 -7.46 33.77 15.89
N SER A 141 -6.47 33.31 16.65
CA SER A 141 -5.61 34.16 17.46
C SER A 141 -4.80 35.14 16.60
N ILE A 142 -4.18 34.66 15.51
CA ILE A 142 -3.44 35.52 14.56
C ILE A 142 -4.35 36.61 13.98
N ILE A 143 -5.57 36.25 13.55
CA ILE A 143 -6.53 37.23 12.99
C ILE A 143 -6.92 38.26 14.05
N TYR A 144 -7.15 37.82 15.28
CA TYR A 144 -7.45 38.69 16.41
C TYR A 144 -6.30 39.67 16.68
N SER A 145 -5.07 39.18 16.80
CA SER A 145 -3.87 39.99 17.01
C SER A 145 -3.64 40.99 15.87
N ALA A 146 -3.79 40.55 14.61
CA ALA A 146 -3.67 41.42 13.44
C ALA A 146 -4.70 42.56 13.46
N GLY A 147 -5.96 42.24 13.80
CA GLY A 147 -7.03 43.23 13.95
C GLY A 147 -6.74 44.21 15.08
N HIS A 148 -6.27 43.72 16.23
CA HIS A 148 -5.90 44.56 17.37
C HIS A 148 -4.75 45.51 17.03
N ILE A 149 -3.66 45.01 16.43
CA ILE A 149 -2.50 45.82 16.00
C ILE A 149 -2.93 46.88 14.98
N LEU A 150 -3.80 46.52 14.03
CA LEU A 150 -4.29 47.47 13.02
C LEU A 150 -5.10 48.60 13.67
N LEU A 151 -6.01 48.27 14.58
CA LEU A 151 -6.80 49.25 15.32
C LEU A 151 -5.93 50.18 16.17
N GLU A 152 -4.94 49.62 16.88
CA GLU A 152 -3.99 50.37 17.68
C GLU A 152 -3.12 51.30 16.81
N SER A 153 -2.64 50.82 15.67
CA SER A 153 -1.84 51.61 14.73
C SER A 153 -2.63 52.78 14.14
N ILE A 154 -3.91 52.55 13.80
CA ILE A 154 -4.82 53.62 13.35
C ILE A 154 -5.06 54.61 14.49
N ASN A 155 -5.29 54.14 15.71
CA ASN A 155 -5.50 55.02 16.85
C ASN A 155 -4.27 55.89 17.14
N ARG A 156 -3.06 55.32 17.09
CA ARG A 156 -1.79 56.06 17.26
C ARG A 156 -1.56 57.09 16.15
N PHE A 157 -2.04 56.83 14.94
CA PHE A 157 -1.98 57.80 13.85
C PHE A 157 -2.81 59.07 14.16
N PHE A 158 -3.96 58.92 14.82
CA PHE A 158 -4.81 60.06 15.22
C PHE A 158 -4.46 60.64 16.59
N ASN A 159 -3.91 59.83 17.50
CA ASN A 159 -3.53 60.20 18.87
C ASN A 159 -2.09 59.72 19.16
N PRO A 160 -1.06 60.53 18.82
CA PRO A 160 0.33 60.17 19.07
C PRO A 160 0.62 60.09 20.57
N PHE A 161 1.12 58.95 21.05
CA PHE A 161 1.64 58.80 22.40
C PHE A 161 3.17 58.79 22.35
N PRO A 162 3.87 59.59 23.18
CA PRO A 162 5.33 59.59 23.19
C PRO A 162 5.87 58.25 23.72
N LEU A 163 6.83 57.67 22.99
CA LEU A 163 7.58 56.50 23.45
C LEU A 163 8.56 56.94 24.55
N GLU A 164 8.24 56.64 25.80
CA GLU A 164 9.14 56.86 26.92
C GLU A 164 10.24 55.79 26.98
N ASN A 165 11.46 56.18 27.34
CA ASN A 165 12.61 55.27 27.53
C ASN A 165 13.00 54.44 26.29
N LEU A 166 13.20 55.12 25.14
CA LEU A 166 13.63 54.54 23.86
C LEU A 166 14.73 53.45 23.96
N PRO A 167 15.81 53.60 24.77
CA PRO A 167 16.85 52.56 24.86
C PRO A 167 16.34 51.24 25.46
N LEU A 168 15.41 51.34 26.43
CA LEU A 168 14.84 50.19 27.10
C LEU A 168 13.88 49.43 26.18
N VAL A 169 13.07 50.17 25.42
CA VAL A 169 12.17 49.63 24.39
C VAL A 169 12.98 48.95 23.28
N ALA A 170 14.09 49.54 22.85
CA ALA A 170 15.00 48.93 21.87
C ALA A 170 15.58 47.59 22.35
N VAL A 171 16.02 47.51 23.62
CA VAL A 171 16.51 46.26 24.22
C VAL A 171 15.39 45.22 24.31
N ALA A 172 14.19 45.61 24.75
CA ALA A 172 13.04 44.72 24.82
C ALA A 172 12.65 44.16 23.44
N ALA A 173 12.62 45.02 22.42
CA ALA A 173 12.35 44.65 21.03
C ALA A 173 13.41 43.70 20.46
N LEU A 174 14.69 43.94 20.76
CA LEU A 174 15.78 43.06 20.33
C LEU A 174 15.68 41.67 20.98
N VAL A 175 15.39 41.62 22.29
CA VAL A 175 15.22 40.34 23.01
C VAL A 175 13.99 39.59 22.50
N GLY A 176 12.87 40.29 22.28
CA GLY A 176 11.67 39.72 21.68
C GLY A 176 11.95 39.13 20.29
N PHE A 177 12.64 39.87 19.42
CA PHE A 177 13.05 39.39 18.10
C PHE A 177 13.88 38.11 18.18
N VAL A 178 14.94 38.08 19.00
CA VAL A 178 15.82 36.91 19.12
C VAL A 178 15.08 35.69 19.69
N GLY A 179 14.23 35.89 20.71
CA GLY A 179 13.45 34.82 21.30
C GLY A 179 12.47 34.21 20.31
N ASN A 180 11.66 35.04 19.67
CA ASN A 180 10.65 34.62 18.71
C ASN A 180 11.28 33.98 17.46
N GLU A 181 12.40 34.51 16.96
CA GLU A 181 13.13 33.93 15.83
C GLU A 181 13.72 32.54 16.15
N ALA A 182 14.22 32.36 17.38
CA ALA A 182 14.72 31.07 17.86
C ALA A 182 13.60 30.04 17.97
N VAL A 183 12.45 30.42 18.55
CA VAL A 183 11.25 29.58 18.63
C VAL A 183 10.74 29.21 17.24
N ALA A 184 10.59 30.20 16.36
CA ALA A 184 10.12 30.03 15.00
C ALA A 184 10.99 29.05 14.21
N THR A 185 12.32 29.19 14.33
CA THR A 185 13.27 28.31 13.65
C THR A 185 13.20 26.88 14.16
N LEU A 186 13.07 26.69 15.47
CA LEU A 186 12.91 25.38 16.08
C LEU A 186 11.59 24.72 15.63
N GLN A 187 10.46 25.41 15.80
CA GLN A 187 9.13 24.87 15.47
C GLN A 187 8.95 24.60 13.98
N ILE A 188 9.40 25.50 13.10
CA ILE A 188 9.31 25.26 11.64
C ILE A 188 10.17 24.08 11.23
N ARG A 189 11.39 23.95 11.79
CA ARG A 189 12.29 22.83 11.45
C ARG A 189 11.72 21.49 11.93
N VAL A 190 11.28 21.43 13.19
CA VAL A 190 10.72 20.20 13.75
C VAL A 190 9.36 19.88 13.11
N GLY A 191 8.49 20.88 12.94
CA GLY A 191 7.18 20.72 12.32
C GLY A 191 7.29 20.13 10.92
N LYS A 192 8.21 20.64 10.08
CA LYS A 192 8.51 20.06 8.77
C LYS A 192 9.05 18.63 8.86
N ARG A 193 9.89 18.33 9.85
CA ARG A 193 10.47 17.00 10.06
C ARG A 193 9.42 15.95 10.43
N ILE A 194 8.47 16.30 11.29
CA ILE A 194 7.42 15.39 11.78
C ILE A 194 6.13 15.47 10.95
N GLY A 195 6.10 16.29 9.89
CA GLY A 195 4.90 16.49 9.06
C GLY A 195 3.75 17.26 9.75
N SER A 196 4.02 17.96 10.85
CA SER A 196 3.01 18.72 11.59
C SER A 196 2.84 20.13 11.01
N ASP A 197 1.80 20.32 10.22
CA ASP A 197 1.47 21.64 9.68
C ASP A 197 1.05 22.64 10.75
N ALA A 198 0.41 22.18 11.83
CA ALA A 198 0.02 23.07 12.92
C ALA A 198 1.24 23.59 13.68
N MET A 199 2.28 22.77 13.88
CA MET A 199 3.56 23.22 14.43
C MET A 199 4.28 24.19 13.49
N VAL A 200 4.23 23.94 12.17
CA VAL A 200 4.80 24.89 11.20
C VAL A 200 4.03 26.21 11.22
N ALA A 201 2.71 26.19 11.37
CA ALA A 201 1.88 27.37 11.48
C ALA A 201 2.16 28.15 12.78
N ASP A 202 2.29 27.47 13.92
CA ASP A 202 2.69 28.07 15.20
C ASP A 202 4.08 28.74 15.08
N GLY A 203 5.04 28.06 14.44
CA GLY A 203 6.36 28.62 14.20
C GLY A 203 6.37 29.80 13.21
N GLN A 204 5.43 29.84 12.26
CA GLN A 204 5.23 31.01 11.39
C GLN A 204 4.60 32.18 12.16
N HIS A 205 3.70 31.90 13.11
CA HIS A 205 3.19 32.92 14.01
C HIS A 205 4.31 33.52 14.87
N ALA A 206 5.15 32.69 15.50
CA ALA A 206 6.32 33.17 16.23
C ALA A 206 7.27 33.99 15.34
N ARG A 207 7.45 33.60 14.07
CA ARG A 207 8.26 34.37 13.10
C ARG A 207 7.70 35.78 12.90
N ILE A 208 6.38 35.88 12.77
CA ILE A 208 5.68 37.15 12.63
C ILE A 208 5.93 38.03 13.85
N ASP A 209 5.82 37.47 15.05
CA ASP A 209 6.03 38.22 16.29
C ASP A 209 7.50 38.64 16.47
N GLY A 210 8.43 37.89 15.89
CA GLY A 210 9.81 38.34 15.71
C GLY A 210 9.90 39.54 14.77
N ILE A 211 9.28 39.47 13.58
CA ILE A 211 9.26 40.57 12.61
C ILE A 211 8.61 41.83 13.21
N THR A 212 7.53 41.68 13.98
CA THR A 212 6.88 42.82 14.66
C THR A 212 7.83 43.46 15.66
N SER A 213 8.56 42.67 16.45
CA SER A 213 9.59 43.15 17.39
C SER A 213 10.72 43.89 16.66
N LEU A 214 11.20 43.37 15.53
CA LEU A 214 12.22 44.05 14.71
C LEU A 214 11.69 45.37 14.13
N ALA A 215 10.42 45.41 13.74
CA ALA A 215 9.80 46.59 13.19
C ALA A 215 9.61 47.67 14.27
N VAL A 216 9.28 47.30 15.51
CA VAL A 216 9.31 48.22 16.67
C VAL A 216 10.71 48.79 16.89
N LEU A 217 11.77 47.99 16.73
CA LEU A 217 13.15 48.49 16.83
C LEU A 217 13.46 49.56 15.78
N ILE A 218 12.95 49.39 14.56
CA ILE A 218 13.06 50.40 13.49
C ILE A 218 12.24 51.65 13.84
N ALA A 219 11.03 51.50 14.36
CA ALA A 219 10.19 52.61 14.81
C ALA A 219 10.88 53.45 15.90
N VAL A 220 11.44 52.79 16.92
CA VAL A 220 12.23 53.43 17.99
C VAL A 220 13.42 54.20 17.41
N GLY A 221 14.12 53.63 16.43
CA GLY A 221 15.21 54.32 15.71
C GLY A 221 14.73 55.56 14.95
N GLY A 222 13.56 55.49 14.30
CA GLY A 222 12.96 56.63 13.60
C GLY A 222 12.51 57.75 14.53
N VAL A 223 11.89 57.40 15.66
CA VAL A 223 11.49 58.37 16.71
C VAL A 223 12.73 59.02 17.32
N ALA A 224 13.82 58.27 17.54
CA ALA A 224 15.09 58.83 17.99
C ALA A 224 15.69 59.85 16.99
N LEU A 225 15.35 59.73 15.69
CA LEU A 225 15.71 60.69 14.64
C LEU A 225 14.67 61.83 14.46
N GLY A 226 13.62 61.87 15.29
CA GLY A 226 12.56 62.90 15.26
C GLY A 226 11.43 62.63 14.26
N ILE A 227 11.28 61.40 13.78
CA ILE A 227 10.23 61.00 12.82
C ILE A 227 9.11 60.24 13.54
N ASP A 228 8.24 60.95 14.25
CA ASP A 228 7.19 60.36 15.09
C ASP A 228 6.11 59.59 14.32
N ILE A 229 5.88 59.95 13.04
CA ILE A 229 4.92 59.28 12.14
C ILE A 229 5.38 57.86 11.74
N LEU A 230 6.65 57.51 11.98
CA LEU A 230 7.17 56.22 11.53
C LEU A 230 6.53 55.04 12.27
N ASP A 231 6.20 55.19 13.56
CA ASP A 231 5.57 54.14 14.38
C ASP A 231 4.21 53.66 13.83
N PRO A 232 3.20 54.54 13.59
CA PRO A 232 1.91 54.09 13.05
C PRO A 232 2.00 53.57 11.60
N ILE A 233 2.92 54.08 10.77
CA ILE A 233 3.14 53.55 9.42
C ILE A 233 3.66 52.11 9.49
N ILE A 234 4.66 51.88 10.33
CA ILE A 234 5.23 50.55 10.55
C ILE A 234 4.15 49.59 11.09
N GLY A 235 3.35 50.02 12.06
CA GLY A 235 2.24 49.23 12.61
C GLY A 235 1.21 48.78 11.55
N VAL A 236 0.80 49.67 10.65
CA VAL A 236 -0.10 49.33 9.54
C VAL A 236 0.57 48.35 8.55
N LEU A 237 1.84 48.57 8.21
CA LEU A 237 2.58 47.68 7.32
C LEU A 237 2.70 46.25 7.90
N ILE A 238 2.97 46.15 9.20
CA ILE A 238 2.97 44.88 9.93
C ILE A 238 1.59 44.23 9.81
N ALA A 239 0.51 44.93 10.18
CA ALA A 239 -0.83 44.35 10.15
C ALA A 239 -1.20 43.80 8.76
N VAL A 240 -0.86 44.52 7.68
CA VAL A 240 -1.06 44.05 6.30
C VAL A 240 -0.25 42.78 6.01
N ALA A 241 1.02 42.72 6.45
CA ALA A 241 1.84 41.53 6.29
C ALA A 241 1.27 40.33 7.06
N ILE A 242 0.79 40.54 8.31
CA ILE A 242 0.16 39.49 9.12
C ILE A 242 -1.09 38.96 8.42
N ILE A 243 -1.97 39.83 7.91
CA ILE A 243 -3.18 39.44 7.17
C ILE A 243 -2.81 38.58 5.95
N GLY A 244 -1.78 38.95 5.20
CA GLY A 244 -1.31 38.18 4.05
C GLY A 244 -0.88 36.75 4.41
N ILE A 245 -0.15 36.58 5.52
CA ILE A 245 0.30 35.27 5.99
C ILE A 245 -0.87 34.47 6.60
N ALA A 246 -1.73 35.12 7.39
CA ALA A 246 -2.94 34.51 7.94
C ALA A 246 -3.83 33.95 6.83
N TRP A 247 -3.98 34.66 5.71
CA TRP A 247 -4.72 34.18 4.55
C TRP A 247 -4.15 32.88 3.96
N HIS A 248 -2.82 32.74 3.94
CA HIS A 248 -2.17 31.51 3.49
C HIS A 248 -2.42 30.35 4.47
N ALA A 249 -2.30 30.60 5.78
CA ALA A 249 -2.59 29.61 6.82
C ALA A 249 -4.05 29.15 6.81
N ILE A 250 -5.00 30.09 6.66
CA ILE A 250 -6.44 29.82 6.52
C ILE A 250 -6.68 28.88 5.34
N ARG A 251 -6.13 29.18 4.16
CA ARG A 251 -6.31 28.31 2.98
C ARG A 251 -5.78 26.90 3.23
N LYS A 252 -4.63 26.77 3.88
CA LYS A 252 -4.03 25.47 4.19
C LYS A 252 -4.90 24.65 5.14
N VAL A 253 -5.39 25.24 6.23
CA VAL A 253 -6.29 24.56 7.18
C VAL A 253 -7.65 24.26 6.55
N TRP A 254 -8.17 25.15 5.70
CA TRP A 254 -9.41 24.92 4.96
C TRP A 254 -9.30 23.70 4.05
N PHE A 255 -8.22 23.59 3.28
CA PHE A 255 -7.96 22.42 2.44
C PHE A 255 -7.87 21.14 3.26
N ARG A 256 -7.18 21.18 4.39
CA ARG A 256 -7.05 20.04 5.29
C ARG A 256 -8.39 19.61 5.89
N LEU A 257 -9.24 20.56 6.29
CA LEU A 257 -10.58 20.28 6.79
C LEU A 257 -11.51 19.67 5.73
N MET A 258 -11.29 20.03 4.47
CA MET A 258 -11.98 19.48 3.29
C MET A 258 -11.37 18.18 2.77
N ASP A 259 -10.44 17.56 3.51
CA ASP A 259 -9.72 16.34 3.13
C ASP A 259 -8.94 16.47 1.79
N ALA A 260 -8.50 17.68 1.43
CA ALA A 260 -7.71 17.90 0.23
C ALA A 260 -6.24 17.47 0.44
N VAL A 261 -5.66 16.88 -0.60
CA VAL A 261 -4.28 16.38 -0.63
C VAL A 261 -3.59 16.96 -1.87
N ASP A 262 -2.27 17.15 -1.79
CA ASP A 262 -1.46 17.56 -2.95
C ASP A 262 -1.61 16.53 -4.10
N PRO A 263 -2.00 16.96 -5.31
CA PRO A 263 -2.09 16.08 -6.47
C PRO A 263 -0.81 15.27 -6.73
N ALA A 264 0.37 15.81 -6.43
CA ALA A 264 1.62 15.10 -6.60
C ALA A 264 1.75 13.87 -5.69
N ILE A 265 1.17 13.91 -4.48
CA ILE A 265 1.11 12.76 -3.56
C ILE A 265 0.12 11.73 -4.09
N VAL A 266 -1.04 12.18 -4.59
CA VAL A 266 -2.05 11.30 -5.18
C VAL A 266 -1.46 10.54 -6.38
N SER A 267 -0.76 11.23 -7.29
CA SER A 267 -0.09 10.61 -8.42
C SER A 267 1.03 9.65 -8.02
N GLN A 268 1.75 9.94 -6.93
CA GLN A 268 2.75 8.99 -6.40
C GLN A 268 2.08 7.72 -5.88
N ILE A 269 1.02 7.83 -5.08
CA ILE A 269 0.28 6.66 -4.56
C ILE A 269 -0.27 5.82 -5.70
N GLU A 270 -0.87 6.46 -6.70
CA GLU A 270 -1.39 5.79 -7.90
C GLU A 270 -0.27 5.06 -8.65
N HIS A 271 0.86 5.74 -8.90
CA HIS A 271 2.01 5.17 -9.58
C HIS A 271 2.59 3.95 -8.85
N PHE A 272 2.94 4.09 -7.56
CA PHE A 272 3.48 2.98 -6.79
C PHE A 272 2.50 1.81 -6.62
N SER A 273 1.20 2.08 -6.50
CA SER A 273 0.19 1.01 -6.47
C SER A 273 0.12 0.27 -7.82
N SER A 274 0.28 0.98 -8.93
CA SER A 274 0.24 0.40 -10.28
C SER A 274 1.49 -0.42 -10.64
N GLU A 275 2.62 -0.18 -9.97
CA GLU A 275 3.86 -0.92 -10.20
C GLU A 275 3.88 -2.29 -9.50
N VAL A 276 2.92 -2.56 -8.61
CA VAL A 276 2.81 -3.84 -7.92
C VAL A 276 2.37 -4.93 -8.90
N GLU A 277 3.17 -6.00 -8.98
CA GLU A 277 2.86 -7.15 -9.82
C GLU A 277 1.48 -7.74 -9.49
N GLY A 278 0.65 -7.92 -10.52
CA GLY A 278 -0.73 -8.39 -10.38
C GLY A 278 -1.79 -7.28 -10.26
N VAL A 279 -1.39 -6.02 -10.09
CA VAL A 279 -2.29 -4.87 -10.25
C VAL A 279 -2.38 -4.50 -11.73
N LEU A 280 -3.58 -4.64 -12.31
CA LEU A 280 -3.84 -4.30 -13.70
C LEU A 280 -4.15 -2.80 -13.89
N ALA A 281 -4.82 -2.20 -12.90
CA ALA A 281 -5.16 -0.78 -12.89
C ALA A 281 -5.51 -0.31 -11.47
N VAL A 282 -5.42 0.99 -11.24
CA VAL A 282 -6.00 1.64 -10.05
C VAL A 282 -7.34 2.25 -10.46
N ALA A 283 -8.45 1.62 -10.07
CA ALA A 283 -9.79 2.06 -10.46
C ALA A 283 -10.22 3.33 -9.71
N LYS A 284 -9.81 3.44 -8.45
CA LYS A 284 -10.22 4.54 -7.59
C LYS A 284 -9.20 4.76 -6.50
N LEU A 285 -8.89 6.03 -6.25
CA LEU A 285 -8.01 6.44 -5.19
C LEU A 285 -8.66 7.56 -4.39
N ARG A 286 -8.73 7.41 -3.07
CA ARG A 286 -9.11 8.46 -2.15
C ARG A 286 -8.05 8.56 -1.07
N VAL A 287 -7.59 9.78 -0.82
CA VAL A 287 -6.53 10.04 0.14
C VAL A 287 -6.96 11.20 1.00
N ARG A 288 -6.68 11.15 2.30
CA ARG A 288 -6.92 12.25 3.23
C ARG A 288 -5.85 12.34 4.29
N TRP A 289 -5.73 13.52 4.89
CA TRP A 289 -4.90 13.73 6.07
C TRP A 289 -5.70 13.48 7.35
N VAL A 290 -5.09 12.80 8.31
CA VAL A 290 -5.60 12.69 9.68
C VAL A 290 -4.44 13.05 10.60
N GLY A 291 -4.45 14.28 11.12
CA GLY A 291 -3.23 14.85 11.72
C GLY A 291 -2.11 14.92 10.68
N HIS A 292 -0.90 14.51 11.06
CA HIS A 292 0.27 14.47 10.17
C HIS A 292 0.43 13.14 9.39
N ARG A 293 -0.61 12.30 9.32
CA ARG A 293 -0.58 10.99 8.64
C ARG A 293 -1.55 10.95 7.47
N LEU A 294 -1.16 10.24 6.41
CA LEU A 294 -1.97 10.00 5.21
C LEU A 294 -2.76 8.70 5.38
N PHE A 295 -4.05 8.77 5.07
CA PHE A 295 -4.95 7.63 5.02
C PHE A 295 -5.37 7.46 3.56
N ALA A 296 -5.08 6.28 2.99
CA ALA A 296 -5.37 5.99 1.59
C ALA A 296 -6.39 4.85 1.49
N GLU A 297 -7.45 5.07 0.72
CA GLU A 297 -8.36 4.04 0.24
C GLU A 297 -8.05 3.84 -1.25
N VAL A 298 -7.47 2.69 -1.57
CA VAL A 298 -7.04 2.34 -2.93
C VAL A 298 -7.92 1.20 -3.43
N THR A 299 -8.55 1.37 -4.59
CA THR A 299 -9.23 0.28 -5.28
C THR A 299 -8.36 -0.19 -6.44
N VAL A 300 -7.81 -1.39 -6.32
CA VAL A 300 -6.97 -2.02 -7.35
C VAL A 300 -7.79 -3.02 -8.15
N VAL A 301 -7.50 -3.07 -9.45
CA VAL A 301 -8.08 -4.04 -10.36
C VAL A 301 -7.11 -5.20 -10.51
N VAL A 302 -7.61 -6.42 -10.32
CA VAL A 302 -6.82 -7.65 -10.43
C VAL A 302 -7.51 -8.64 -11.39
N ASP A 303 -6.76 -9.62 -11.87
CA ASP A 303 -7.32 -10.68 -12.71
C ASP A 303 -8.31 -11.55 -11.90
N GLU A 304 -9.52 -11.73 -12.45
CA GLU A 304 -10.61 -12.52 -11.89
C GLU A 304 -10.27 -14.00 -11.61
N ASN A 305 -9.24 -14.54 -12.26
CA ASN A 305 -8.83 -15.93 -12.14
C ASN A 305 -7.80 -16.16 -11.03
N ARG A 306 -7.33 -15.10 -10.36
CA ARG A 306 -6.43 -15.22 -9.21
C ARG A 306 -7.16 -15.81 -8.02
N SER A 307 -6.48 -16.69 -7.30
CA SER A 307 -6.97 -17.22 -6.03
C SER A 307 -7.05 -16.12 -4.98
N LEU A 308 -7.90 -16.31 -3.96
CA LEU A 308 -8.02 -15.37 -2.85
C LEU A 308 -6.68 -15.14 -2.12
N ALA A 309 -5.83 -16.18 -2.05
CA ALA A 309 -4.51 -16.09 -1.43
C ALA A 309 -3.56 -15.20 -2.24
N GLU A 310 -3.55 -15.31 -3.57
CA GLU A 310 -2.76 -14.42 -4.44
C GLU A 310 -3.25 -12.98 -4.36
N ILE A 311 -4.57 -12.77 -4.30
CA ILE A 311 -5.17 -11.44 -4.14
C ILE A 311 -4.78 -10.81 -2.79
N ASP A 312 -4.79 -11.60 -1.72
CA ASP A 312 -4.33 -11.14 -0.40
C ASP A 312 -2.84 -10.75 -0.44
N MET A 313 -2.00 -11.55 -1.11
CA MET A 313 -0.58 -11.21 -1.31
C MET A 313 -0.39 -9.91 -2.09
N ILE A 314 -1.13 -9.71 -3.19
CA ILE A 314 -1.09 -8.45 -3.97
C ILE A 314 -1.51 -7.27 -3.08
N THR A 315 -2.58 -7.44 -2.31
CA THR A 315 -3.10 -6.43 -1.39
C THR A 315 -2.05 -6.05 -0.33
N GLN A 316 -1.42 -7.04 0.30
CA GLN A 316 -0.35 -6.82 1.27
C GLN A 316 0.87 -6.13 0.62
N GLN A 317 1.21 -6.50 -0.61
CA GLN A 317 2.30 -5.88 -1.35
C GLN A 317 2.03 -4.41 -1.66
N VAL A 318 0.79 -4.06 -2.07
CA VAL A 318 0.37 -2.65 -2.24
C VAL A 318 0.51 -1.87 -0.94
N VAL A 319 0.03 -2.42 0.18
CA VAL A 319 0.16 -1.79 1.49
C VAL A 319 1.64 -1.57 1.84
N HIS A 320 2.48 -2.60 1.65
CA HIS A 320 3.91 -2.55 1.97
C HIS A 320 4.66 -1.50 1.13
N VAL A 321 4.48 -1.51 -0.19
CA VAL A 321 5.12 -0.55 -1.11
C VAL A 321 4.72 0.89 -0.78
N LEU A 322 3.45 1.13 -0.45
CA LEU A 322 2.99 2.47 -0.09
C LEU A 322 3.57 2.96 1.25
N HIS A 323 3.73 2.07 2.24
CA HIS A 323 4.38 2.42 3.50
C HIS A 323 5.87 2.73 3.35
N ASP A 324 6.56 2.01 2.46
CA ASP A 324 7.98 2.22 2.20
C ASP A 324 8.24 3.49 1.37
N ALA A 325 7.39 3.74 0.36
CA ALA A 325 7.53 4.88 -0.53
C ALA A 325 7.19 6.22 0.16
N LEU A 326 6.22 6.23 1.07
CA LEU A 326 5.67 7.44 1.67
C LEU A 326 5.82 7.42 3.20
N PRO A 327 6.80 8.15 3.77
CA PRO A 327 7.02 8.18 5.22
C PRO A 327 5.82 8.63 6.06
N ALA A 328 4.95 9.46 5.47
CA ALA A 328 3.73 9.96 6.10
C ALA A 328 2.54 8.98 6.00
N MET A 329 2.68 7.85 5.30
CA MET A 329 1.61 6.85 5.15
C MET A 329 1.26 6.25 6.50
N GLY A 330 -0.02 6.35 6.88
CA GLY A 330 -0.57 5.92 8.15
C GLY A 330 -1.36 4.63 8.03
N GLU A 331 -2.53 4.68 7.40
CA GLU A 331 -3.38 3.50 7.18
C GLU A 331 -3.74 3.40 5.70
N VAL A 332 -3.67 2.18 5.16
CA VAL A 332 -4.01 1.89 3.77
C VAL A 332 -5.12 0.84 3.76
N THR A 333 -6.28 1.21 3.23
CA THR A 333 -7.38 0.28 2.95
C THR A 333 -7.34 -0.05 1.46
N VAL A 334 -7.08 -1.31 1.12
CA VAL A 334 -7.11 -1.78 -0.27
C VAL A 334 -8.43 -2.50 -0.54
N HIS A 335 -9.18 -2.02 -1.52
CA HIS A 335 -10.31 -2.72 -2.10
C HIS A 335 -9.89 -3.38 -3.41
N VAL A 336 -10.35 -4.60 -3.64
CA VAL A 336 -10.00 -5.35 -4.84
C VAL A 336 -11.25 -5.48 -5.70
N GLU A 337 -11.12 -5.09 -6.96
CA GLU A 337 -12.15 -5.31 -7.96
C GLU A 337 -11.63 -6.20 -9.10
N PRO A 338 -12.48 -7.09 -9.62
CA PRO A 338 -12.09 -7.94 -10.74
C PRO A 338 -12.10 -7.15 -12.06
N ASN A 339 -11.20 -7.53 -12.97
CA ASN A 339 -11.00 -6.90 -14.28
C ASN A 339 -12.25 -6.84 -15.17
N TYR A 340 -13.16 -7.83 -15.12
CA TYR A 340 -14.39 -7.81 -15.93
C TYR A 340 -15.29 -6.60 -15.66
N LYS A 341 -15.25 -6.01 -14.46
CA LYS A 341 -16.04 -4.80 -14.14
C LYS A 341 -15.52 -3.55 -14.84
N HIS A 342 -14.26 -3.56 -15.27
CA HIS A 342 -13.56 -2.43 -15.88
C HIS A 342 -13.33 -2.60 -17.37
N GLY A 343 -13.85 -3.69 -17.97
CA GLY A 343 -13.66 -4.00 -19.39
C GLY A 343 -12.20 -4.31 -19.75
N ILE A 344 -11.40 -4.70 -18.77
CA ILE A 344 -10.00 -5.10 -18.96
C ILE A 344 -9.99 -6.61 -19.23
N GLU A 345 -9.52 -7.03 -20.41
CA GLU A 345 -9.41 -8.46 -20.74
C GLU A 345 -8.43 -9.15 -19.79
N SER A 346 -8.80 -10.33 -19.28
CA SER A 346 -7.92 -11.15 -18.43
C SER A 346 -6.75 -11.66 -19.26
N GLU A 347 -5.56 -11.81 -18.66
CA GLU A 347 -4.45 -12.53 -19.32
C GLU A 347 -4.85 -13.97 -19.65
N ALA A 348 -5.74 -14.58 -18.87
CA ALA A 348 -6.35 -15.87 -19.16
C ALA A 348 -7.39 -15.82 -20.27
N ALA A 349 -8.06 -14.67 -20.52
CA ALA A 349 -8.90 -14.51 -21.71
C ALA A 349 -8.05 -14.33 -22.99
N ALA A 350 -6.89 -13.68 -22.88
CA ALA A 350 -5.89 -13.61 -23.96
C ALA A 350 -5.19 -14.96 -24.22
N VAL A 351 -5.14 -15.84 -23.21
CA VAL A 351 -4.57 -17.19 -23.28
C VAL A 351 -5.60 -18.24 -22.80
N GLY A 352 -6.70 -18.42 -23.52
CA GLY A 352 -7.56 -19.62 -23.47
C GLY A 352 -7.87 -20.23 -22.09
N GLY A 353 -8.28 -19.43 -21.12
CA GLY A 353 -8.38 -19.77 -19.70
C GLY A 353 -9.66 -20.49 -19.29
N THR A 354 -9.88 -21.72 -19.74
CA THR A 354 -10.98 -22.56 -19.21
C THR A 354 -10.50 -23.89 -18.60
N THR A 355 -9.20 -24.20 -18.61
CA THR A 355 -8.68 -25.51 -18.21
C THR A 355 -8.04 -25.59 -16.82
N LEU A 356 -7.70 -24.47 -16.16
CA LEU A 356 -6.95 -24.51 -14.88
C LEU A 356 -7.80 -24.85 -13.63
N ASN A 357 -9.13 -24.72 -13.68
CA ASN A 357 -10.01 -25.02 -12.54
C ASN A 357 -10.42 -26.50 -12.41
N LEU A 358 -9.87 -27.39 -13.24
CA LEU A 358 -10.21 -28.83 -13.25
C LEU A 358 -9.28 -29.70 -12.39
N LEU A 359 -8.16 -29.17 -11.89
CA LEU A 359 -7.17 -29.96 -11.16
C LEU A 359 -7.41 -29.97 -9.64
N PRO A 360 -7.27 -31.13 -8.97
CA PRO A 360 -7.33 -31.24 -7.51
C PRO A 360 -6.33 -30.34 -6.79
N GLN A 361 -6.67 -29.86 -5.59
CA GLN A 361 -5.93 -28.89 -4.77
C GLN A 361 -4.43 -29.19 -4.59
N ARG A 362 -4.04 -30.48 -4.61
CA ARG A 362 -2.63 -30.93 -4.51
C ARG A 362 -1.76 -30.61 -5.74
N TYR A 363 -2.36 -30.30 -6.88
CA TYR A 363 -1.67 -29.94 -8.12
C TYR A 363 -1.76 -28.44 -8.44
N GLN A 364 -2.34 -27.64 -7.53
CA GLN A 364 -2.54 -26.20 -7.71
C GLN A 364 -1.37 -25.34 -7.20
N ILE A 365 -0.30 -25.96 -6.69
CA ILE A 365 0.86 -25.24 -6.14
C ILE A 365 2.12 -25.70 -6.86
N SER A 366 2.90 -24.72 -7.30
CA SER A 366 4.08 -24.79 -8.17
C SER A 366 3.77 -25.10 -9.64
N THR A 367 3.80 -24.07 -10.49
CA THR A 367 4.05 -24.23 -11.92
C THR A 367 5.53 -24.61 -12.09
N PRO A 368 5.88 -25.85 -12.49
CA PRO A 368 7.17 -26.04 -13.11
C PRO A 368 7.16 -25.20 -14.39
N SER A 369 8.24 -24.47 -14.65
CA SER A 369 8.47 -23.83 -15.94
C SER A 369 8.37 -24.89 -17.04
N ALA A 370 7.24 -24.95 -17.73
CA ALA A 370 7.12 -25.72 -18.96
C ALA A 370 7.78 -24.88 -20.06
N ALA A 371 9.10 -24.95 -20.15
CA ALA A 371 9.76 -24.66 -21.41
C ALA A 371 8.98 -25.41 -22.51
N PRO A 372 8.60 -24.78 -23.63
CA PRO A 372 7.80 -25.44 -24.65
C PRO A 372 8.59 -26.64 -25.18
N MET A 373 8.23 -27.84 -24.70
CA MET A 373 8.86 -29.07 -25.15
C MET A 373 8.36 -29.37 -26.56
N GLY A 374 9.28 -29.65 -27.46
CA GLY A 374 8.96 -30.11 -28.81
C GLY A 374 8.30 -31.48 -28.77
N ALA A 375 7.39 -31.74 -29.70
CA ALA A 375 6.82 -33.07 -29.87
C ALA A 375 7.92 -34.05 -30.34
N ALA A 376 7.96 -35.25 -29.76
CA ALA A 376 8.91 -36.31 -30.10
C ALA A 376 8.91 -36.55 -31.61
N ALA A 377 10.09 -36.61 -32.25
CA ALA A 377 10.18 -36.88 -33.68
C ALA A 377 9.60 -38.28 -34.00
N LEU A 378 9.03 -38.45 -35.20
CA LEU A 378 8.56 -39.76 -35.64
C LEU A 378 9.77 -40.70 -35.79
N LYS A 379 9.67 -41.92 -35.25
CA LYS A 379 10.64 -42.99 -35.49
C LYS A 379 10.12 -43.92 -36.58
N TYR A 380 11.03 -44.48 -37.37
CA TYR A 380 10.71 -45.37 -38.47
C TYR A 380 11.34 -46.75 -38.23
N ASP A 381 10.60 -47.82 -38.55
CA ASP A 381 11.10 -49.19 -38.52
C ASP A 381 11.99 -49.50 -39.73
N THR A 382 12.54 -50.72 -39.78
CA THR A 382 13.42 -51.18 -40.86
C THR A 382 12.76 -51.20 -42.24
N ASP A 383 11.43 -51.23 -42.27
CA ASP A 383 10.62 -51.24 -43.49
C ASP A 383 10.17 -49.83 -43.90
N GLY A 384 10.58 -48.80 -43.14
CA GLY A 384 10.28 -47.39 -43.41
C GLY A 384 8.89 -46.93 -42.93
N ASN A 385 8.18 -47.74 -42.14
CA ASN A 385 6.89 -47.37 -41.55
C ASN A 385 7.06 -46.71 -40.18
N ALA A 386 6.08 -45.95 -39.71
CA ALA A 386 6.16 -45.30 -38.40
C ALA A 386 6.18 -46.34 -37.26
N ALA A 387 7.22 -46.33 -36.42
CA ALA A 387 7.35 -47.24 -35.29
C ALA A 387 6.60 -46.69 -34.06
N TRP A 388 5.25 -46.66 -34.10
CA TRP A 388 4.39 -45.98 -33.12
C TRP A 388 4.61 -46.39 -31.66
N ASN A 389 4.92 -47.67 -31.43
CA ASN A 389 5.21 -48.25 -30.11
C ASN A 389 6.63 -47.95 -29.60
N GLU A 390 7.51 -47.41 -30.44
CA GLU A 390 8.90 -47.10 -30.09
C GLU A 390 9.17 -45.59 -30.03
N ILE A 391 8.21 -44.75 -30.41
CA ILE A 391 8.35 -43.29 -30.37
C ILE A 391 8.73 -42.82 -28.97
N TRP A 392 8.09 -43.40 -27.94
CA TRP A 392 8.29 -43.08 -26.53
C TRP A 392 8.86 -44.28 -25.77
N THR A 393 9.80 -44.04 -24.85
CA THR A 393 10.44 -45.12 -24.08
C THR A 393 9.65 -45.55 -22.85
N ASP A 394 8.97 -44.60 -22.21
CA ASP A 394 8.16 -44.81 -21.02
C ASP A 394 6.99 -43.80 -20.99
N PHE A 395 6.09 -43.95 -20.02
CA PHE A 395 4.94 -43.05 -19.89
C PHE A 395 5.35 -41.60 -19.61
N CYS A 396 6.42 -41.38 -18.84
CA CYS A 396 6.91 -40.05 -18.57
C CYS A 396 7.37 -39.38 -19.88
N ASP A 397 8.05 -40.12 -20.75
CA ASP A 397 8.46 -39.68 -22.08
C ASP A 397 7.25 -39.43 -23.01
N LEU A 398 6.22 -40.27 -22.96
CA LEU A 398 4.96 -40.02 -23.68
C LEU A 398 4.22 -38.79 -23.15
N ALA A 399 4.20 -38.57 -21.84
CA ALA A 399 3.54 -37.44 -21.20
C ALA A 399 4.31 -36.12 -21.37
N LEU A 400 5.65 -36.17 -21.37
CA LEU A 400 6.55 -35.03 -21.54
C LEU A 400 6.76 -34.69 -23.02
N ALA A 401 7.16 -35.67 -23.83
CA ALA A 401 7.56 -35.50 -25.23
C ALA A 401 6.44 -35.79 -26.25
N GLY A 402 5.30 -36.37 -25.84
CA GLY A 402 4.13 -36.50 -26.73
C GLY A 402 3.61 -35.15 -27.25
N GLY A 403 3.93 -34.05 -26.56
CA GLY A 403 3.51 -32.70 -26.87
C GLY A 403 1.99 -32.50 -26.73
N PRO A 404 1.50 -31.26 -26.61
CA PRO A 404 0.07 -31.01 -26.70
C PRO A 404 -0.38 -31.29 -28.15
N PRO A 405 -1.30 -32.24 -28.37
CA PRO A 405 -1.95 -32.45 -29.66
C PRO A 405 -2.65 -31.16 -30.09
N HIS A 406 -2.40 -30.78 -31.35
CA HIS A 406 -3.06 -29.70 -32.07
C HIS A 406 -3.36 -28.41 -31.24
N ARG A 407 -2.38 -27.49 -31.14
CA ARG A 407 -2.60 -26.09 -30.66
C ARG A 407 -3.43 -25.23 -31.64
N GLY A 408 -4.25 -25.84 -32.49
CA GLY A 408 -5.03 -25.20 -33.55
C GLY A 408 -6.52 -25.45 -33.41
N SER A 409 -7.27 -25.33 -34.51
CA SER A 409 -8.70 -25.66 -34.59
C SER A 409 -8.99 -27.12 -34.22
N LEU A 410 -10.18 -27.40 -33.70
CA LEU A 410 -10.68 -28.76 -33.42
C LEU A 410 -10.44 -29.68 -34.63
N LEU A 411 -9.83 -30.85 -34.42
CA LEU A 411 -9.66 -31.85 -35.48
C LEU A 411 -10.99 -32.57 -35.71
N GLU A 412 -11.62 -32.29 -36.84
CA GLU A 412 -12.94 -32.78 -37.22
C GLU A 412 -12.88 -33.86 -38.31
N PRO A 413 -13.90 -34.74 -38.42
CA PRO A 413 -14.02 -35.68 -39.53
C PRO A 413 -14.23 -34.93 -40.85
N VAL A 414 -13.76 -35.51 -41.96
CA VAL A 414 -14.07 -34.97 -43.29
C VAL A 414 -15.44 -35.48 -43.77
N SER A 415 -16.09 -34.71 -44.65
CA SER A 415 -17.38 -35.12 -45.23
C SER A 415 -17.23 -36.35 -46.15
N ALA A 416 -18.32 -37.10 -46.32
CA ALA A 416 -18.34 -38.27 -47.20
C ALA A 416 -17.98 -37.93 -48.66
N GLU A 417 -18.29 -36.72 -49.13
CA GLU A 417 -17.92 -36.23 -50.46
C GLU A 417 -16.40 -36.11 -50.64
N VAL A 418 -15.68 -35.67 -49.59
CA VAL A 418 -14.22 -35.57 -49.59
C VAL A 418 -13.58 -36.96 -49.54
N VAL A 419 -14.19 -37.91 -48.84
CA VAL A 419 -13.71 -39.31 -48.86
C VAL A 419 -13.91 -39.94 -50.24
N ALA A 420 -15.05 -39.67 -50.88
CA ALA A 420 -15.35 -40.19 -52.21
C ALA A 420 -14.46 -39.62 -53.31
N SER A 421 -13.90 -38.41 -53.13
CA SER A 421 -13.00 -37.80 -54.11
C SER A 421 -11.57 -38.38 -54.10
N ASP A 422 -11.14 -39.01 -53.01
CA ASP A 422 -9.84 -39.72 -52.91
C ASP A 422 -9.96 -41.01 -52.07
N PRO A 423 -10.57 -42.09 -52.63
CA PRO A 423 -10.77 -43.34 -51.90
C PRO A 423 -9.46 -44.07 -51.57
N GLU A 424 -8.46 -43.99 -52.45
CA GLU A 424 -7.15 -44.62 -52.25
C GLU A 424 -6.36 -43.91 -51.14
N GLY A 425 -6.38 -42.57 -51.11
CA GLY A 425 -5.78 -41.79 -50.04
C GLY A 425 -6.43 -42.05 -48.69
N TYR A 426 -7.77 -42.16 -48.65
CA TYR A 426 -8.49 -42.51 -47.43
C TYR A 426 -8.15 -43.92 -46.95
N ALA A 427 -8.09 -44.91 -47.84
CA ALA A 427 -7.73 -46.28 -47.49
C ALA A 427 -6.31 -46.37 -46.89
N ARG A 428 -5.35 -45.61 -47.43
CA ARG A 428 -4.00 -45.50 -46.88
C ARG A 428 -3.99 -44.91 -45.47
N VAL A 429 -4.71 -43.82 -45.24
CA VAL A 429 -4.79 -43.17 -43.92
C VAL A 429 -5.45 -44.09 -42.89
N ILE A 430 -6.55 -44.75 -43.25
CA ILE A 430 -7.24 -45.70 -42.38
C ILE A 430 -6.34 -46.87 -42.02
N ALA A 431 -5.62 -47.44 -42.99
CA ALA A 431 -4.69 -48.55 -42.72
C ALA A 431 -3.58 -48.15 -41.75
N GLU A 432 -3.05 -46.93 -41.88
CA GLU A 432 -1.98 -46.45 -41.02
C GLU A 432 -2.48 -46.07 -39.61
N MET A 433 -3.65 -45.43 -39.50
CA MET A 433 -4.30 -45.16 -38.22
C MET A 433 -4.67 -46.46 -37.50
N GLU A 434 -5.18 -47.46 -38.23
CA GLU A 434 -5.49 -48.78 -37.70
C GLU A 434 -4.25 -49.46 -37.10
N ARG A 435 -3.14 -49.42 -37.84
CA ARG A 435 -1.85 -49.93 -37.39
C ARG A 435 -1.35 -49.20 -36.14
N GLY A 436 -1.33 -47.86 -36.17
CA GLY A 436 -0.84 -47.04 -35.05
C GLY A 436 -1.67 -47.19 -33.79
N LEU A 437 -3.00 -47.09 -33.89
CA LEU A 437 -3.91 -47.24 -32.75
C LEU A 437 -3.79 -48.62 -32.11
N LYS A 438 -3.71 -49.69 -32.92
CA LYS A 438 -3.52 -51.04 -32.41
C LYS A 438 -2.17 -51.22 -31.72
N MET A 439 -1.10 -50.65 -32.28
CA MET A 439 0.24 -50.72 -31.69
C MET A 439 0.34 -50.03 -30.32
N VAL A 440 -0.28 -48.86 -30.16
CA VAL A 440 -0.17 -48.07 -28.93
C VAL A 440 -1.20 -48.43 -27.86
N THR A 441 -2.33 -49.01 -28.25
CA THR A 441 -3.39 -49.36 -27.28
C THR A 441 -3.50 -50.84 -26.99
N GLY A 442 -3.16 -51.71 -27.96
CA GLY A 442 -3.49 -53.13 -27.92
C GLY A 442 -4.99 -53.46 -28.08
N LEU A 443 -5.86 -52.45 -28.27
CA LEU A 443 -7.30 -52.62 -28.37
C LEU A 443 -7.74 -52.98 -29.80
N PRO A 444 -8.91 -53.64 -29.98
CA PRO A 444 -9.49 -53.86 -31.30
C PRO A 444 -9.85 -52.54 -31.98
N VAL A 445 -9.44 -52.38 -33.24
CA VAL A 445 -9.81 -51.23 -34.09
C VAL A 445 -10.94 -51.65 -35.02
N ARG A 446 -11.97 -50.82 -35.15
CA ARG A 446 -13.13 -51.03 -36.02
C ARG A 446 -13.19 -49.95 -37.10
N ARG A 447 -13.55 -50.35 -38.31
CA ARG A 447 -13.90 -49.39 -39.37
C ARG A 447 -15.37 -49.05 -39.24
N ASP A 448 -15.68 -47.77 -39.39
CA ASP A 448 -17.05 -47.26 -39.34
C ASP A 448 -17.73 -47.40 -40.71
N ASP A 449 -19.05 -47.61 -40.70
CA ASP A 449 -19.86 -47.59 -41.93
C ASP A 449 -20.03 -46.15 -42.45
N MET A 450 -19.92 -45.15 -41.57
CA MET A 450 -19.86 -43.74 -41.98
C MET A 450 -18.43 -43.34 -42.37
N PRO A 451 -18.20 -42.82 -43.60
CA PRO A 451 -16.91 -42.31 -44.02
C PRO A 451 -16.43 -41.16 -43.11
N GLY A 452 -15.12 -41.05 -42.94
CA GLY A 452 -14.49 -39.98 -42.15
C GLY A 452 -14.12 -40.40 -40.72
N TRP A 453 -14.29 -41.67 -40.36
CA TRP A 453 -14.12 -42.17 -38.99
C TRP A 453 -13.35 -43.49 -38.90
N ILE A 454 -12.60 -43.65 -37.81
CA ILE A 454 -11.97 -44.91 -37.39
C ILE A 454 -12.20 -45.16 -35.90
N GLY A 455 -12.65 -46.36 -35.54
CA GLY A 455 -13.09 -46.72 -34.20
C GLY A 455 -12.06 -47.53 -33.41
N VAL A 456 -12.00 -47.33 -32.10
CA VAL A 456 -11.31 -48.21 -31.15
C VAL A 456 -12.31 -48.73 -30.13
N GLU A 457 -12.35 -50.05 -29.94
CA GLU A 457 -13.23 -50.72 -28.98
C GLU A 457 -12.55 -50.79 -27.61
N CYS A 458 -13.13 -50.08 -26.63
CA CYS A 458 -12.62 -50.05 -25.27
C CYS A 458 -13.09 -51.29 -24.47
N ASP A 459 -12.31 -51.69 -23.45
CA ASP A 459 -12.62 -52.85 -22.60
C ASP A 459 -13.95 -52.71 -21.81
N SER A 460 -14.43 -51.49 -21.63
CA SER A 460 -15.67 -51.20 -20.90
C SER A 460 -16.28 -49.87 -21.30
N GLU A 461 -17.55 -49.68 -20.98
CA GLU A 461 -18.20 -48.37 -21.14
C GLU A 461 -17.58 -47.28 -20.25
N ALA A 462 -17.07 -47.64 -19.07
CA ALA A 462 -16.40 -46.71 -18.18
C ALA A 462 -15.11 -46.18 -18.82
N MET A 463 -14.32 -47.09 -19.42
CA MET A 463 -13.13 -46.75 -20.18
C MET A 463 -13.47 -45.83 -21.35
N ALA A 464 -14.44 -46.20 -22.18
CA ALA A 464 -14.85 -45.39 -23.33
C ALA A 464 -15.30 -43.98 -22.91
N LEU A 465 -16.06 -43.85 -21.82
CA LEU A 465 -16.54 -42.56 -21.33
C LEU A 465 -15.41 -41.70 -20.77
N TRP A 466 -14.45 -42.31 -20.08
CA TRP A 466 -13.29 -41.60 -19.55
C TRP A 466 -12.33 -41.16 -20.67
N LEU A 467 -11.98 -42.07 -21.57
CA LEU A 467 -11.13 -41.77 -22.73
C LEU A 467 -11.76 -40.67 -23.59
N LEU A 468 -13.07 -40.73 -23.89
CA LEU A 468 -13.76 -39.67 -24.64
C LEU A 468 -13.56 -38.29 -24.00
N ARG A 469 -13.77 -38.18 -22.69
CA ARG A 469 -13.62 -36.91 -21.98
C ARG A 469 -12.18 -36.39 -22.02
N ALA A 470 -11.20 -37.29 -21.87
CA ALA A 470 -9.80 -36.94 -21.92
C ALA A 470 -9.36 -36.51 -23.34
N ILE A 471 -9.82 -37.22 -24.38
CA ILE A 471 -9.42 -36.98 -25.77
C ILE A 471 -10.07 -35.70 -26.34
N VAL A 472 -11.31 -35.37 -25.95
CA VAL A 472 -11.96 -34.13 -26.40
C VAL A 472 -11.25 -32.88 -25.88
N VAL A 473 -10.70 -32.92 -24.66
CA VAL A 473 -9.91 -31.81 -24.09
C VAL A 473 -8.61 -31.58 -24.87
N GLU A 474 -8.17 -32.58 -25.62
CA GLU A 474 -6.97 -32.58 -26.45
C GLU A 474 -7.27 -32.12 -27.90
N ASN A 475 -8.38 -31.40 -28.12
CA ASN A 475 -8.84 -30.82 -29.41
C ASN A 475 -9.03 -31.84 -30.55
N ILE A 476 -9.46 -33.05 -30.22
CA ILE A 476 -9.84 -34.08 -31.20
C ILE A 476 -11.32 -34.40 -31.03
N SER A 477 -12.10 -34.31 -32.12
CA SER A 477 -13.49 -34.74 -32.12
C SER A 477 -13.59 -36.24 -31.88
N VAL A 478 -14.46 -36.66 -30.96
CA VAL A 478 -14.68 -38.07 -30.66
C VAL A 478 -16.17 -38.36 -30.69
N ARG A 479 -16.57 -39.36 -31.47
CA ARG A 479 -17.93 -39.90 -31.46
C ARG A 479 -17.93 -41.23 -30.71
N ARG A 480 -18.80 -41.39 -29.71
CA ARG A 480 -18.92 -42.64 -28.94
C ARG A 480 -20.20 -43.38 -29.30
N GLU A 481 -20.08 -44.68 -29.53
CA GLU A 481 -21.21 -45.61 -29.65
C GLU A 481 -20.97 -46.81 -28.75
N GLY A 482 -21.68 -46.87 -27.61
CA GLY A 482 -21.43 -47.90 -26.60
C GLY A 482 -19.98 -47.87 -26.10
N GLN A 483 -19.25 -48.97 -26.34
CA GLN A 483 -17.84 -49.12 -25.96
C GLN A 483 -16.84 -48.67 -27.04
N VAL A 484 -17.33 -48.23 -28.21
CA VAL A 484 -16.48 -47.84 -29.34
C VAL A 484 -16.31 -46.32 -29.38
N LEU A 485 -15.07 -45.86 -29.51
CA LEU A 485 -14.72 -44.46 -29.75
C LEU A 485 -14.23 -44.28 -31.17
N TYR A 486 -14.91 -43.44 -31.93
CA TYR A 486 -14.56 -43.08 -33.31
C TYR A 486 -13.81 -41.75 -33.34
N PHE A 487 -12.71 -41.76 -34.11
CA PHE A 487 -11.80 -40.65 -34.32
C PHE A 487 -11.83 -40.20 -35.78
N PRO A 488 -11.59 -38.90 -36.07
CA PRO A 488 -11.63 -38.37 -37.41
C PRO A 488 -10.51 -38.95 -38.26
N ALA A 489 -10.84 -39.26 -39.51
CA ALA A 489 -9.89 -39.71 -40.53
C ALA A 489 -10.25 -39.04 -41.86
N GLY A 490 -9.26 -38.66 -42.66
CA GLY A 490 -9.49 -38.07 -43.98
C GLY A 490 -8.36 -38.39 -44.96
N PRO A 491 -8.62 -38.37 -46.28
CA PRO A 491 -7.65 -38.80 -47.30
C PRO A 491 -6.35 -37.98 -47.33
N HIS A 492 -6.43 -36.72 -46.86
CA HIS A 492 -5.31 -35.78 -46.82
C HIS A 492 -4.67 -35.63 -45.43
N PHE A 493 -5.02 -36.48 -44.47
CA PHE A 493 -4.38 -36.46 -43.15
C PHE A 493 -2.91 -36.86 -43.27
N ARG A 494 -2.02 -36.05 -42.71
CA ARG A 494 -0.58 -36.24 -42.82
C ARG A 494 -0.07 -37.03 -41.62
N LEU A 495 0.94 -37.86 -41.88
CA LEU A 495 1.55 -38.74 -40.88
C LEU A 495 2.08 -37.95 -39.68
N GLU A 496 2.90 -36.94 -39.90
CA GLU A 496 3.54 -36.13 -38.85
C GLU A 496 2.61 -35.13 -38.15
N LYS A 497 1.34 -35.03 -38.60
CA LYS A 497 0.38 -34.06 -38.07
C LYS A 497 -0.91 -34.74 -37.62
N GLU A 498 -1.92 -34.79 -38.48
CA GLU A 498 -3.27 -35.20 -38.09
C GLU A 498 -3.29 -36.66 -37.58
N ILE A 499 -2.57 -37.57 -38.27
CA ILE A 499 -2.47 -38.99 -37.86
C ILE A 499 -1.72 -39.12 -36.53
N LYS A 500 -0.53 -38.51 -36.42
CA LYS A 500 0.26 -38.52 -35.19
C LYS A 500 -0.49 -37.95 -34.01
N ASN A 501 -1.25 -36.87 -34.20
CA ASN A 501 -2.05 -36.29 -33.12
C ASN A 501 -3.06 -37.31 -32.59
N VAL A 502 -3.86 -37.94 -33.45
CA VAL A 502 -4.84 -38.95 -33.02
C VAL A 502 -4.16 -40.11 -32.30
N VAL A 503 -3.11 -40.69 -32.90
CA VAL A 503 -2.42 -41.85 -32.31
C VAL A 503 -1.77 -41.51 -30.96
N THR A 504 -1.14 -40.34 -30.84
CA THR A 504 -0.46 -39.91 -29.60
C THR A 504 -1.46 -39.69 -28.46
N VAL A 505 -2.60 -39.06 -28.74
CA VAL A 505 -3.60 -38.78 -27.70
C VAL A 505 -4.28 -40.05 -27.23
N VAL A 506 -4.61 -40.94 -28.16
CA VAL A 506 -5.19 -42.23 -27.81
C VAL A 506 -4.18 -43.08 -27.03
N ALA A 507 -2.88 -43.06 -27.40
CA ALA A 507 -1.81 -43.71 -26.65
C ALA A 507 -1.74 -43.20 -25.20
N LYS A 508 -1.63 -41.88 -25.02
CA LYS A 508 -1.51 -41.22 -23.73
C LYS A 508 -2.69 -41.51 -22.82
N THR A 509 -3.92 -41.37 -23.34
CA THR A 509 -5.15 -41.56 -22.56
C THR A 509 -5.38 -43.04 -22.23
N ASN A 510 -5.13 -43.95 -23.17
CA ASN A 510 -5.20 -45.39 -22.90
C ASN A 510 -4.19 -45.82 -21.83
N HIS A 511 -2.94 -45.39 -21.93
CA HIS A 511 -1.90 -45.75 -20.97
C HIS A 511 -2.25 -45.29 -19.55
N TYR A 512 -2.69 -44.03 -19.40
CA TYR A 512 -3.14 -43.51 -18.11
C TYR A 512 -4.29 -44.33 -17.51
N TRP A 513 -5.27 -44.72 -18.35
CA TRP A 513 -6.37 -45.58 -17.91
C TRP A 513 -5.87 -46.93 -17.39
N GLN A 514 -5.00 -47.59 -18.16
CA GLN A 514 -4.48 -48.92 -17.82
C GLN A 514 -3.65 -48.90 -16.53
N GLU A 515 -2.81 -47.88 -16.32
CA GLU A 515 -1.92 -47.83 -15.15
C GLU A 515 -2.57 -47.28 -13.87
N HIS A 516 -3.47 -46.30 -13.99
CA HIS A 516 -3.93 -45.54 -12.82
C HIS A 516 -5.40 -45.72 -12.47
N LEU A 517 -6.24 -46.13 -13.42
CA LEU A 517 -7.69 -46.21 -13.22
C LEU A 517 -8.22 -47.63 -13.23
N ARG A 518 -7.54 -48.56 -13.91
CA ARG A 518 -7.91 -49.98 -13.89
C ARG A 518 -7.57 -50.67 -12.57
N ALA A 519 -6.64 -50.11 -11.78
CA ALA A 519 -6.17 -50.66 -10.49
C ALA A 519 -6.94 -50.13 -9.25
N SER A 520 -7.89 -49.22 -9.45
CA SER A 520 -8.76 -48.60 -8.43
C SER A 520 -10.20 -49.00 -8.65
#